data_AF-H8MWC5-F1
#
_entry.id   AF-H8MWC5-F1
#
_cell.length_a   1.000
_cell.length_b   1.000
_cell.length_c   1.000
_cell.angle_alpha   90.00
_cell.angle_beta   90.00
_cell.angle_gamma   90.00
#
_symmetry.space_group_name_H-M   'P 1'
#
loop_
_entity.id
_entity.type
_entity.pdbx_description
1 polymer ?
#
loop_
_entity_poly.entity_id
_entity_poly.type
_entity_poly.pdbx_seq_one_letter_code
_entity_poly.pdbx_strand_id
1 'polypeptide(L)'
;MSEKCPEKSLEVMRYLQLYVGEAAWVQLDANQSRAEHITLHDGPIESVLDEDIGTLEAPMRLYGRVWTGGEQPVIRYYEAQFLKGKDRVPICAVARLGFGQLRKRPESKPGTAILNSPRAGVYIVDEFR
;
A
#
# COMPACT_ATOMS: atom_id res chain seq x y z
N MET A 1 -6.38 18.00 -0.37
CA MET A 1 -5.73 18.43 0.89
C MET A 1 -4.66 17.39 1.20
N SER A 2 -3.40 17.79 1.39
CA SER A 2 -2.37 16.83 1.81
C SER A 2 -2.53 16.52 3.29
N GLU A 3 -2.29 15.27 3.66
CA GLU A 3 -2.27 14.78 5.03
C GLU A 3 -0.82 14.47 5.39
N LYS A 4 -0.28 15.15 6.40
CA LYS A 4 1.11 14.92 6.82
C LYS A 4 1.25 13.56 7.47
N CYS A 5 2.37 12.89 7.20
CA CYS A 5 2.75 11.70 7.95
C CYS A 5 2.95 12.07 9.43
N PRO A 6 2.42 11.30 10.39
CA PRO A 6 2.62 11.59 11.81
C PRO A 6 4.10 11.63 12.20
N GLU A 7 4.48 12.50 13.12
CA GLU A 7 5.89 12.65 13.56
C GLU A 7 6.49 11.33 14.04
N LYS A 8 5.69 10.52 14.74
CA LYS A 8 6.13 9.20 15.21
C LYS A 8 6.45 8.24 14.06
N SER A 9 5.65 8.27 13.00
CA SER A 9 5.92 7.47 11.80
C SER A 9 7.21 7.91 11.13
N LEU A 10 7.43 9.22 10.98
CA LEU A 10 8.67 9.76 10.40
C LEU A 10 9.92 9.40 11.22
N GLU A 11 9.81 9.41 12.55
CA GLU A 11 10.87 8.98 13.45
C GLU A 11 11.21 7.49 13.26
N VAL A 12 10.19 6.62 13.27
CA VAL A 12 10.35 5.17 13.09
C VAL A 12 10.88 4.83 11.70
N MET A 13 10.37 5.46 10.66
CA MET A 13 10.84 5.31 9.27
C MET A 13 12.33 5.62 9.16
N ARG A 14 12.83 6.64 9.87
CA ARG A 14 14.27 6.96 9.89
C ARG A 14 15.12 5.83 10.50
N TYR A 15 14.68 5.24 11.61
CA TYR A 15 15.39 4.12 12.24
C TYR A 15 15.34 2.85 11.39
N LEU A 16 14.25 2.65 10.63
CA LEU A 16 14.08 1.54 9.71
C LEU A 16 14.67 1.80 8.31
N GLN A 17 15.37 2.92 8.13
CA GLN A 17 15.97 3.32 6.85
C GLN A 17 14.96 3.35 5.69
N LEU A 18 13.72 3.78 5.96
CA LEU A 18 12.66 3.97 4.97
C LEU A 18 12.70 5.41 4.47
N TYR A 19 13.34 5.64 3.33
CA TYR A 19 13.53 6.96 2.75
C TYR A 19 12.44 7.31 1.74
N VAL A 20 12.01 8.58 1.73
CA VAL A 20 10.98 9.08 0.81
C VAL A 20 11.39 8.81 -0.64
N GLY A 21 10.47 8.20 -1.40
CA GLY A 21 10.68 7.84 -2.80
C GLY A 21 11.25 6.43 -3.01
N GLU A 22 11.74 5.75 -1.97
CA GLU A 22 12.02 4.32 -2.05
C GLU A 22 10.74 3.56 -2.32
N ALA A 23 10.87 2.45 -3.06
CA ALA A 23 9.75 1.65 -3.48
C ALA A 23 10.09 0.16 -3.52
N ALA A 24 9.05 -0.64 -3.34
CA ALA A 24 9.11 -2.10 -3.43
C ALA A 24 7.80 -2.62 -4.04
N TRP A 25 7.80 -3.89 -4.46
CA TRP A 25 6.57 -4.53 -4.90
C TRP A 25 5.69 -4.97 -3.72
N VAL A 26 4.39 -4.75 -3.86
CA VAL A 26 3.36 -5.17 -2.92
C VAL A 26 2.27 -5.96 -3.64
N GLN A 27 1.79 -7.02 -3.00
CA GLN A 27 0.55 -7.70 -3.30
C GLN A 27 -0.61 -6.96 -2.62
N LEU A 28 -1.51 -6.37 -3.41
CA LEU A 28 -2.47 -5.36 -2.97
C LEU A 28 -3.48 -5.88 -1.94
N ASP A 29 -4.03 -7.07 -2.12
CA ASP A 29 -4.93 -7.69 -1.14
C ASP A 29 -4.41 -9.08 -0.80
N ALA A 30 -4.10 -9.30 0.47
CA ALA A 30 -3.63 -10.58 1.00
C ALA A 30 -4.61 -11.73 0.72
N ASN A 31 -5.91 -11.44 0.64
CA ASN A 31 -6.96 -12.44 0.40
C ASN A 31 -7.14 -12.79 -1.09
N GLN A 32 -6.57 -11.99 -2.00
CA GLN A 32 -6.73 -12.14 -3.44
C GLN A 32 -5.39 -12.35 -4.17
N SER A 33 -4.37 -12.83 -3.45
CA SER A 33 -2.97 -12.92 -3.92
C SER A 33 -2.72 -13.81 -5.15
N ARG A 34 -3.63 -14.73 -5.46
CA ARG A 34 -3.51 -15.64 -6.63
C ARG A 34 -4.48 -15.32 -7.75
N ALA A 35 -5.25 -14.24 -7.63
CA ALA A 35 -6.25 -13.89 -8.61
C ALA A 35 -5.60 -13.17 -9.81
N GLU A 36 -6.08 -13.49 -11.01
CA GLU A 36 -5.68 -12.79 -12.24
C GLU A 36 -6.15 -11.32 -12.22
N HIS A 37 -7.31 -11.09 -11.60
CA HIS A 37 -7.91 -9.77 -11.39
C HIS A 37 -8.34 -9.66 -9.93
N ILE A 38 -8.24 -8.47 -9.34
CA ILE A 38 -8.68 -8.23 -7.96
C ILE A 38 -9.77 -7.17 -7.91
N THR A 39 -10.65 -7.28 -6.91
CA THR A 39 -11.62 -6.23 -6.60
C THR A 39 -11.27 -5.60 -5.27
N LEU A 40 -10.93 -4.32 -5.28
CA LEU A 40 -10.75 -3.54 -4.08
C LEU A 40 -12.07 -2.85 -3.69
N HIS A 41 -12.26 -2.67 -2.39
CA HIS A 41 -13.41 -1.98 -1.81
C HIS A 41 -12.94 -0.77 -1.02
N ASP A 42 -13.75 0.28 -0.95
CA ASP A 42 -13.50 1.40 -0.03
C ASP A 42 -13.41 0.90 1.41
N GLY A 43 -12.36 1.31 2.13
CA GLY A 43 -12.17 0.92 3.52
C GLY A 43 -10.81 0.25 3.79
N PRO A 44 -10.71 -0.51 4.90
CA PRO A 44 -9.43 -1.07 5.35
C PRO A 44 -8.91 -2.12 4.36
N ILE A 45 -7.59 -2.22 4.24
CA ILE A 45 -6.92 -3.24 3.42
C ILE A 45 -5.71 -3.82 4.17
N GLU A 46 -5.48 -5.10 3.94
CA GLU A 46 -4.24 -5.80 4.31
C GLU A 46 -3.54 -6.23 3.03
N SER A 47 -2.32 -5.75 2.83
CA SER A 47 -1.47 -6.06 1.69
C SER A 47 -0.24 -6.85 2.15
N VAL A 48 0.47 -7.48 1.22
CA VAL A 48 1.72 -8.20 1.52
C VAL A 48 2.86 -7.55 0.76
N LEU A 49 3.88 -7.09 1.47
CA LEU A 49 5.13 -6.63 0.87
C LEU A 49 5.88 -7.86 0.33
N ASP A 50 6.25 -7.82 -0.95
CA ASP A 50 6.91 -8.95 -1.63
C ASP A 50 8.43 -8.79 -1.74
N GLU A 51 8.94 -7.57 -1.54
CA GLU A 51 10.35 -7.22 -1.64
C GLU A 51 10.77 -6.35 -0.48
N ASP A 52 12.03 -6.47 -0.08
CA ASP A 52 12.58 -5.69 1.02
C ASP A 52 12.57 -4.19 0.70
N ILE A 53 12.35 -3.36 1.73
CA ILE A 53 12.46 -1.91 1.63
C ILE A 53 13.06 -1.34 2.91
N GLY A 54 14.17 -0.60 2.80
CA GLY A 54 14.99 -0.26 3.96
C GLY A 54 15.41 -1.50 4.74
N THR A 55 15.08 -1.55 6.04
CA THR A 55 15.31 -2.73 6.89
C THR A 55 14.08 -3.63 7.05
N LEU A 56 12.99 -3.36 6.33
CA LEU A 56 11.79 -4.18 6.33
C LEU A 56 11.98 -5.38 5.39
N GLU A 57 12.27 -6.54 5.97
CA GLU A 57 12.45 -7.81 5.24
C GLU A 57 11.09 -8.44 4.87
N ALA A 58 10.88 -8.67 3.57
CA ALA A 58 9.71 -9.37 3.06
C ALA A 58 9.74 -10.87 3.41
N PRO A 59 8.57 -11.53 3.53
CA PRO A 59 7.23 -10.96 3.44
C PRO A 59 6.80 -10.24 4.72
N MET A 60 6.07 -9.12 4.56
CA MET A 60 5.45 -8.37 5.66
C MET A 60 4.02 -8.00 5.32
N ARG A 61 3.18 -7.79 6.34
CA ARG A 61 1.83 -7.24 6.16
C ARG A 61 1.87 -5.73 6.20
N LEU A 62 1.19 -5.08 5.27
CA LEU A 62 0.93 -3.64 5.29
C LEU A 62 -0.55 -3.40 5.58
N TYR A 63 -0.82 -2.55 6.55
CA TYR A 63 -2.18 -2.16 6.95
C TYR A 63 -2.48 -0.76 6.45
N GLY A 64 -3.61 -0.62 5.77
CA GLY A 64 -3.93 0.61 5.07
C GLY A 64 -5.42 0.84 4.86
N ARG A 65 -5.70 1.81 4.00
CA ARG A 65 -7.05 2.14 3.55
C ARG A 65 -7.07 2.42 2.05
N VAL A 66 -8.19 2.05 1.42
CA VAL A 66 -8.47 2.24 0.01
C VAL A 66 -9.58 3.28 -0.16
N TRP A 67 -9.42 4.12 -1.18
CA TRP A 67 -10.45 5.01 -1.72
C TRP A 67 -10.56 4.80 -3.23
N THR A 68 -11.74 4.47 -3.73
CA THR A 68 -12.01 4.05 -5.12
C THR A 68 -12.72 5.12 -5.96
N GLY A 69 -12.97 6.30 -5.38
CA GLY A 69 -13.77 7.37 -6.00
C GLY A 69 -13.17 7.99 -7.27
N GLY A 70 -11.84 7.98 -7.44
CA GLY A 70 -11.15 8.52 -8.63
C GLY A 70 -10.98 7.49 -9.74
N GLU A 71 -10.39 7.85 -10.89
CA GLU A 71 -10.10 6.91 -12.00
C GLU A 71 -9.20 5.73 -11.60
N GLN A 72 -8.37 5.96 -10.58
CA GLN A 72 -7.52 4.97 -9.94
C GLN A 72 -7.87 4.94 -8.44
N PRO A 73 -7.84 3.76 -7.78
CA PRO A 73 -7.92 3.72 -6.35
C PRO A 73 -6.67 4.36 -5.74
N VAL A 74 -6.87 5.12 -4.67
CA VAL A 74 -5.80 5.59 -3.80
C VAL A 74 -5.67 4.58 -2.67
N ILE A 75 -4.46 4.12 -2.39
CA ILE A 75 -4.18 3.21 -1.28
C ILE A 75 -3.08 3.82 -0.44
N ARG A 76 -3.35 4.00 0.85
CA ARG A 76 -2.41 4.54 1.84
C ARG A 76 -2.19 3.49 2.90
N TYR A 77 -0.93 3.24 3.23
CA TYR A 77 -0.50 2.34 4.28
C TYR A 77 0.06 3.13 5.46
N TYR A 78 -0.33 2.71 6.65
CA TYR A 78 -0.06 3.40 7.90
C TYR A 78 0.74 2.54 8.89
N GLU A 79 0.72 1.22 8.73
CA GLU A 79 1.46 0.30 9.59
C GLU A 79 2.04 -0.86 8.77
N ALA A 80 3.21 -1.35 9.17
CA ALA A 80 3.81 -2.59 8.70
C ALA A 80 3.94 -3.59 9.85
N GLN A 81 3.77 -4.88 9.58
CA GLN A 81 3.88 -5.95 10.57
C GLN A 81 4.73 -7.10 10.04
N PHE A 82 5.73 -7.51 10.81
CA PHE A 82 6.52 -8.69 10.51
C PHE A 82 5.66 -9.96 10.65
N LEU A 83 5.78 -10.90 9.71
CA LEU A 83 5.04 -12.18 9.84
C LEU A 83 5.51 -13.01 11.05
N LYS A 84 6.77 -12.85 11.45
CA LYS A 84 7.32 -13.41 12.68
C LYS A 84 7.22 -12.39 13.81
N GLY A 85 6.01 -12.15 14.30
CA GLY A 85 5.78 -11.22 15.41
C GLY A 85 4.36 -10.72 15.48
N LYS A 86 4.06 -9.94 16.53
CA LYS A 86 2.80 -9.20 16.65
C LYS A 86 2.99 -7.69 16.50
N ASP A 87 4.23 -7.22 16.57
CA ASP A 87 4.52 -5.79 16.61
C ASP A 87 4.27 -5.13 15.26
N ARG A 88 3.52 -4.02 15.32
CA ARG A 88 3.27 -3.14 14.18
C ARG A 88 4.15 -1.92 14.31
N VAL A 89 4.78 -1.54 13.21
CA VAL A 89 5.57 -0.31 13.13
C VAL A 89 4.83 0.72 12.30
N PRO A 90 4.68 1.96 12.78
CA PRO A 90 4.02 3.00 12.00
C PRO A 90 4.89 3.42 10.81
N ILE A 91 4.27 3.51 9.64
CA ILE A 91 4.91 3.94 8.40
C ILE A 91 3.97 4.89 7.64
N CYS A 92 4.48 5.52 6.59
CA CYS A 92 3.64 6.20 5.61
C CYS A 92 4.09 5.76 4.23
N ALA A 93 3.20 5.04 3.54
CA ALA A 93 3.46 4.58 2.19
C ALA A 93 2.19 4.62 1.35
N VAL A 94 2.36 4.69 0.03
CA VAL A 94 1.25 4.73 -0.92
C VAL A 94 1.46 3.71 -2.02
N ALA A 95 0.41 2.99 -2.39
CA ALA A 95 0.44 2.29 -3.66
C ALA A 95 0.34 3.35 -4.77
N ARG A 96 1.36 3.43 -5.61
CA ARG A 96 1.39 4.29 -6.81
C ARG A 96 1.85 3.47 -7.97
N LEU A 97 1.32 3.77 -9.16
CA LEU A 97 1.81 3.10 -10.36
C LEU A 97 2.05 4.03 -11.54
N GLY A 98 3.16 3.73 -12.22
CA GLY A 98 3.32 3.86 -13.66
C GLY A 98 2.77 2.63 -14.39
N PHE A 99 2.57 2.75 -15.71
CA PHE A 99 2.09 1.67 -16.61
C PHE A 99 0.64 1.15 -16.38
N GLY A 100 -0.21 1.89 -15.66
CA GLY A 100 -1.66 1.67 -15.67
C GLY A 100 -2.19 0.50 -14.81
N GLN A 101 -1.36 -0.09 -13.95
CA GLN A 101 -1.74 -1.23 -13.11
C GLN A 101 -2.84 -0.91 -12.06
N LEU A 102 -2.97 0.35 -11.60
CA LEU A 102 -4.09 0.79 -10.75
C LEU A 102 -5.27 1.36 -11.54
N ARG A 103 -5.24 1.33 -12.88
CA ARG A 103 -6.38 1.83 -13.66
C ARG A 103 -7.57 0.91 -13.45
N LYS A 104 -8.68 1.49 -12.97
CA LYS A 104 -9.93 0.76 -12.81
C LYS A 104 -10.42 0.28 -14.17
N ARG A 105 -10.94 -0.95 -14.19
CA ARG A 105 -11.72 -1.42 -15.34
C ARG A 105 -13.02 -0.61 -15.47
N PRO A 106 -13.56 -0.43 -16.69
CA PRO A 106 -14.82 0.27 -16.91
C PRO A 106 -16.01 -0.31 -16.15
N GLU A 107 -15.97 -1.61 -15.83
CA GLU A 107 -17.02 -2.32 -15.11
C GLU A 107 -17.03 -2.04 -13.59
N SER A 108 -16.05 -1.27 -13.07
CA SER A 108 -15.96 -0.95 -11.64
C SER A 108 -17.16 -0.12 -11.18
N LYS A 109 -17.89 -0.63 -10.18
CA LYS A 109 -19.04 0.07 -9.59
C LYS A 109 -18.59 1.09 -8.54
N PRO A 110 -19.43 2.08 -8.17
CA PRO A 110 -19.15 2.98 -7.05
C PRO A 110 -18.77 2.19 -5.78
N GLY A 111 -17.72 2.65 -5.08
CA GLY A 111 -17.17 1.98 -3.89
C GLY A 111 -16.30 0.75 -4.18
N THR A 112 -16.02 0.47 -5.46
CA THR A 112 -15.19 -0.66 -5.89
C THR A 112 -14.20 -0.26 -6.98
N ALA A 113 -13.07 -0.97 -7.03
CA ALA A 113 -12.09 -0.87 -8.10
C ALA A 113 -11.67 -2.27 -8.55
N ILE A 114 -12.03 -2.64 -9.78
CA ILE A 114 -11.56 -3.89 -10.39
C ILE A 114 -10.26 -3.60 -11.13
N LEU A 115 -9.19 -4.29 -10.75
CA LEU A 115 -7.84 -4.09 -11.28
C LEU A 115 -7.36 -5.34 -12.04
N ASN A 116 -6.59 -5.11 -13.10
CA ASN A 116 -5.99 -6.16 -13.94
C ASN A 116 -4.69 -6.73 -13.36
N SER A 117 -4.18 -6.14 -12.27
CA SER A 117 -2.99 -6.64 -11.62
C SER A 117 -3.23 -6.75 -10.12
N PRO A 118 -2.87 -7.88 -9.50
CA PRO A 118 -2.91 -8.05 -8.06
C PRO A 118 -1.74 -7.32 -7.36
N ARG A 119 -0.73 -6.84 -8.11
CA ARG A 119 0.49 -6.22 -7.58
C ARG A 119 0.61 -4.76 -7.96
N ALA A 120 1.33 -4.01 -7.13
CA ALA A 120 1.62 -2.60 -7.33
C ALA A 120 2.99 -2.23 -6.76
N GLY A 121 3.53 -1.09 -7.17
CA GLY A 121 4.62 -0.44 -6.44
C GLY A 121 4.06 0.26 -5.19
N VAL A 122 4.67 0.01 -4.04
CA VAL A 122 4.44 0.80 -2.82
C VAL A 122 5.62 1.75 -2.62
N TYR A 123 5.33 3.03 -2.35
CA TYR A 123 6.33 4.09 -2.23
C TYR A 123 6.27 4.72 -0.84
N ILE A 124 7.42 4.89 -0.21
CA ILE A 124 7.56 5.60 1.05
C ILE A 124 7.33 7.11 0.83
N VAL A 125 6.52 7.72 1.70
CA VAL A 125 6.18 9.15 1.63
C VAL A 125 6.26 9.82 3.00
N ASP A 126 6.52 11.12 3.00
CA ASP A 126 6.45 12.00 4.17
C ASP A 126 5.09 12.71 4.30
N GLU A 127 4.27 12.68 3.25
CA GLU A 127 2.89 13.14 3.26
C GLU A 127 2.03 12.40 2.22
N PHE A 128 0.74 12.26 2.51
CA PHE A 128 -0.24 11.75 1.59
C PHE A 128 -0.89 12.88 0.80
N ARG A 129 -0.61 12.95 -0.49
CA ARG A 129 -1.18 13.93 -1.42
C ARG A 129 -2.52 13.47 -2.00
#